data_AF-A0A941VMD1-F1
#
_entry.id   AF-A0A941VMD1-F1
#
_cell.length_a   1.000
_cell.length_b   1.000
_cell.length_c   1.000
_cell.angle_alpha   90.00
_cell.angle_beta   90.00
_cell.angle_gamma   90.00
#
_symmetry.space_group_name_H-M   'P 1'
#
loop_
_entity.id
_entity.type
_entity.pdbx_description
1 polymer ?
#
loop_
_entity_poly.entity_id
_entity_poly.type
_entity_poly.pdbx_seq_one_letter_code
_entity_poly.pdbx_strand_id
1 'polypeptide(L)'
;VDMDALWEFFFETGFLYPKKYRLIQPQRAQFKETYKKLYQDNPGIARHFTYQRNGRIFGHISMVRAYDRAWMIHHHAAKVMESKRTGFMVLKQIMHYLNDMHRLPSSSMDYTICYFRPENKFPDRVFGGFARELKNPRGCSLDLFAYLPYTRLSLGTKLPEGWTLDKSSERDLWEFEHFYMSHSGGLLLDAMGIRQGGTKQESLQEIYHKMGLTRTCETYSLKSNGKLHALLVVNHSDLGFNLSELLNGIKALVVNSKALPWSILSTAISQLAGEFQMERIPVLFYPMSYVEENEIPYEKLYQMWVLNVQHGNEYLEYMQKKFRISYK
;
A
#
# COMPACT_ATOMS: atom_id res chain seq x y z
N VAL A 1 -11.33 -16.97 -11.40
CA VAL A 1 -11.21 -16.23 -12.68
C VAL A 1 -10.18 -16.94 -13.57
N ASP A 2 -10.34 -16.90 -14.89
CA ASP A 2 -9.31 -17.38 -15.83
C ASP A 2 -8.07 -16.47 -15.74
N MET A 3 -6.90 -17.06 -15.46
CA MET A 3 -5.67 -16.31 -15.24
C MET A 3 -5.12 -15.71 -16.53
N ASP A 4 -5.16 -16.44 -17.65
CA ASP A 4 -4.59 -15.93 -18.90
C ASP A 4 -5.44 -14.79 -19.45
N ALA A 5 -6.77 -14.90 -19.36
CA ALA A 5 -7.68 -13.80 -19.70
C ALA A 5 -7.48 -12.56 -18.80
N LEU A 6 -7.19 -12.76 -17.51
CA LEU A 6 -6.89 -11.65 -16.58
C LEU A 6 -5.58 -10.94 -16.93
N TRP A 7 -4.54 -11.70 -17.28
CA TRP A 7 -3.26 -11.13 -17.72
C TRP A 7 -3.41 -10.36 -19.03
N GLU A 8 -4.09 -10.93 -20.03
CA GLU A 8 -4.41 -10.25 -21.29
C GLU A 8 -5.16 -8.94 -21.03
N PHE A 9 -6.17 -8.97 -20.17
CA PHE A 9 -6.92 -7.79 -19.75
C PHE A 9 -6.03 -6.70 -19.13
N PHE A 10 -5.05 -7.05 -18.29
CA PHE A 10 -4.13 -6.06 -17.73
C PHE A 10 -3.20 -5.42 -18.77
N PHE A 11 -2.81 -6.13 -19.82
CA PHE A 11 -2.07 -5.53 -20.93
C PHE A 11 -2.95 -4.59 -21.75
N GLU A 12 -4.13 -5.05 -22.14
CA GLU A 12 -5.06 -4.27 -22.98
C GLU A 12 -5.54 -2.98 -22.30
N THR A 13 -5.68 -2.98 -20.97
CA THR A 13 -6.06 -1.78 -20.20
C THR A 13 -4.89 -0.84 -19.90
N GLY A 14 -3.66 -1.20 -20.31
CA GLY A 14 -2.45 -0.45 -19.99
C GLY A 14 -2.03 -0.55 -18.52
N PHE A 15 -2.66 -1.41 -17.72
CA PHE A 15 -2.30 -1.65 -16.32
C PHE A 15 -0.89 -2.28 -16.20
N LEU A 16 -0.55 -3.15 -17.15
CA LEU A 16 0.79 -3.68 -17.40
C LEU A 16 1.36 -3.08 -18.70
N TYR A 17 1.90 -1.85 -18.59
CA TYR A 17 2.59 -1.19 -19.69
C TYR A 17 4.01 -1.77 -19.92
N PRO A 18 4.63 -1.60 -21.11
CA PRO A 18 5.87 -2.29 -21.48
C PRO A 18 7.03 -2.15 -20.47
N LYS A 19 7.31 -0.93 -19.97
CA LYS A 19 8.37 -0.71 -18.96
C LYS A 19 8.10 -1.49 -17.67
N LYS A 20 6.83 -1.61 -17.24
CA LYS A 20 6.45 -2.40 -16.06
C LYS A 20 6.60 -3.89 -16.31
N TYR A 21 6.18 -4.36 -17.49
CA TYR A 21 6.31 -5.78 -17.84
C TYR A 21 7.77 -6.23 -17.93
N ARG A 22 8.70 -5.40 -18.41
CA ARG A 22 10.13 -5.75 -18.43
C ARG A 22 10.70 -6.08 -17.04
N LEU A 23 10.17 -5.46 -15.98
CA LEU A 23 10.57 -5.75 -14.60
C LEU A 23 10.00 -7.09 -14.10
N ILE A 24 8.85 -7.50 -14.65
CA ILE A 24 8.10 -8.70 -14.21
C ILE A 24 8.52 -9.93 -15.04
N GLN A 25 8.84 -9.74 -16.32
CA GLN A 25 9.11 -10.82 -17.28
C GLN A 25 10.10 -11.87 -16.76
N PRO A 26 11.24 -11.51 -16.12
CA PRO A 26 12.20 -12.51 -15.63
C PRO A 26 11.60 -13.45 -14.57
N GLN A 27 10.59 -12.99 -13.83
CA GLN A 27 9.96 -13.70 -12.71
C GLN A 27 8.47 -14.02 -12.98
N ARG A 28 8.05 -14.00 -14.25
CA ARG A 28 6.63 -14.14 -14.64
C ARG A 28 5.96 -15.38 -14.05
N ALA A 29 6.67 -16.50 -13.97
CA ALA A 29 6.14 -17.74 -13.40
C ALA A 29 5.78 -17.58 -11.91
N GLN A 30 6.64 -16.92 -11.11
CA GLN A 30 6.39 -16.64 -9.71
C GLN A 30 5.18 -15.70 -9.55
N PHE A 31 5.10 -14.65 -10.36
CA PHE A 31 3.93 -13.75 -10.36
C PHE A 31 2.64 -14.50 -10.66
N LYS A 32 2.63 -15.39 -11.66
CA LYS A 32 1.44 -16.20 -11.99
C LYS A 32 1.03 -17.12 -10.84
N GLU A 33 1.99 -17.73 -10.15
CA GLU A 33 1.73 -18.59 -8.99
C GLU A 33 1.15 -17.80 -7.81
N THR A 34 1.72 -16.64 -7.48
CA THR A 34 1.16 -15.74 -6.46
C THR A 34 -0.28 -15.36 -6.78
N TYR A 35 -0.58 -15.02 -8.04
CA TYR A 35 -1.94 -14.68 -8.46
C TYR A 35 -2.90 -15.85 -8.34
N LYS A 36 -2.46 -17.06 -8.72
CA LYS A 36 -3.28 -18.27 -8.56
C LYS A 36 -3.70 -18.44 -7.10
N LYS A 37 -2.75 -18.38 -6.16
CA LYS A 37 -3.01 -18.48 -4.72
C LYS A 37 -3.97 -17.40 -4.21
N LEU A 38 -3.81 -16.15 -4.66
CA LEU A 38 -4.67 -15.04 -4.23
C LEU A 38 -6.07 -15.09 -4.84
N TYR A 39 -6.23 -15.58 -6.06
CA TYR A 39 -7.50 -15.52 -6.80
C TYR A 39 -8.32 -16.80 -6.74
N GLN A 40 -7.71 -17.95 -6.46
CA GLN A 40 -8.39 -19.25 -6.51
C GLN A 40 -8.45 -19.93 -5.14
N ASP A 41 -7.42 -19.77 -4.31
CA ASP A 41 -7.23 -20.67 -3.16
C ASP A 41 -7.58 -20.01 -1.81
N ASN A 42 -7.47 -18.68 -1.69
CA ASN A 42 -7.39 -18.03 -0.37
C ASN A 42 -8.35 -16.86 -0.17
N PRO A 43 -9.66 -17.12 0.01
CA PRO A 43 -10.62 -16.06 0.28
C PRO A 43 -10.38 -15.38 1.66
N GLY A 44 -9.61 -15.93 2.59
CA GLY A 44 -9.36 -15.25 3.88
C GLY A 44 -8.56 -13.94 3.75
N ILE A 45 -7.73 -13.82 2.69
CA ILE A 45 -6.74 -12.75 2.55
C ILE A 45 -6.87 -11.96 1.26
N ALA A 46 -7.68 -12.41 0.30
CA ALA A 46 -7.83 -11.78 -1.00
C ALA A 46 -9.29 -11.85 -1.50
N ARG A 47 -9.70 -10.79 -2.19
CA ARG A 47 -11.00 -10.67 -2.87
C ARG A 47 -10.79 -10.02 -4.23
N HIS A 48 -11.59 -10.42 -5.19
CA HIS A 48 -11.59 -9.80 -6.51
C HIS A 48 -12.99 -9.81 -7.10
N PHE A 49 -13.27 -8.82 -7.95
CA PHE A 49 -14.51 -8.70 -8.67
C PHE A 49 -14.20 -8.44 -10.14
N THR A 50 -14.84 -9.21 -11.01
CA THR A 50 -14.77 -9.00 -12.46
C THR A 50 -16.13 -8.66 -13.02
N TYR A 51 -16.16 -7.71 -13.95
CA TYR A 51 -17.29 -7.54 -14.84
C TYR A 51 -16.96 -8.22 -16.18
N GLN A 52 -17.75 -9.23 -16.54
CA GLN A 52 -17.52 -10.06 -17.73
C GLN A 52 -18.72 -10.03 -18.68
N ARG A 53 -18.46 -10.16 -19.99
CA ARG A 53 -19.48 -10.37 -21.03
C ARG A 53 -18.92 -11.31 -22.08
N ASN A 54 -19.67 -12.38 -22.41
CA ASN A 54 -19.27 -13.39 -23.39
C ASN A 54 -17.86 -13.96 -23.13
N GLY A 55 -17.55 -14.29 -21.87
CA GLY A 55 -16.25 -14.82 -21.47
C GLY A 55 -15.08 -13.82 -21.45
N ARG A 56 -15.31 -12.54 -21.80
CA ARG A 56 -14.27 -11.49 -21.80
C ARG A 56 -14.42 -10.58 -20.60
N ILE A 57 -13.30 -10.21 -19.99
CA ILE A 57 -13.24 -9.27 -18.86
C ILE A 57 -13.26 -7.83 -19.39
N PHE A 58 -14.13 -6.99 -18.83
CA PHE A 58 -14.21 -5.56 -19.13
C PHE A 58 -14.01 -4.67 -17.91
N GLY A 59 -14.03 -5.23 -16.70
CA GLY A 59 -13.71 -4.52 -15.47
C GLY A 59 -13.12 -5.49 -14.47
N HIS A 60 -12.14 -5.02 -13.71
CA HIS A 60 -11.49 -5.78 -12.65
C HIS A 60 -11.15 -4.85 -11.48
N ILE A 61 -11.33 -5.35 -10.27
CA ILE A 61 -10.78 -4.76 -9.06
C ILE A 61 -10.49 -5.88 -8.06
N SER A 62 -9.44 -5.74 -7.28
CA SER A 62 -9.13 -6.68 -6.22
C SER A 62 -8.76 -5.96 -4.93
N MET A 63 -8.68 -6.72 -3.84
CA MET A 63 -8.13 -6.27 -2.58
C MET A 63 -7.46 -7.43 -1.86
N VAL A 64 -6.47 -7.09 -1.05
CA VAL A 64 -5.73 -8.03 -0.20
C VAL A 64 -5.63 -7.51 1.22
N ARG A 65 -5.59 -8.39 2.21
CA ARG A 65 -5.35 -8.02 3.60
C ARG A 65 -3.88 -7.62 3.75
N ALA A 66 -3.62 -6.32 3.76
CA ALA A 66 -2.28 -5.76 3.70
C ALA A 66 -1.61 -5.66 5.07
N TYR A 67 -2.39 -5.42 6.11
CA TYR A 67 -1.95 -5.40 7.51
C TYR A 67 -3.01 -6.11 8.37
N ASP A 68 -2.74 -6.32 9.66
CA ASP A 68 -3.66 -7.06 10.54
C ASP A 68 -5.10 -6.54 10.48
N ARG A 69 -5.29 -5.22 10.41
CA ARG A 69 -6.62 -4.59 10.40
C ARG A 69 -6.94 -3.79 9.15
N ALA A 70 -6.11 -3.89 8.11
CA ALA A 70 -6.23 -3.08 6.91
C ALA A 70 -6.22 -3.90 5.63
N TRP A 71 -7.17 -3.61 4.75
CA TRP A 71 -7.25 -4.20 3.42
C TRP A 71 -6.85 -3.17 2.35
N MET A 72 -5.98 -3.56 1.43
CA MET A 72 -5.55 -2.73 0.31
C MET A 72 -6.36 -3.04 -0.94
N ILE A 73 -7.09 -2.06 -1.46
CA ILE A 73 -7.64 -2.10 -2.82
C ILE A 73 -6.50 -1.93 -3.82
N HIS A 74 -6.44 -2.82 -4.80
CA HIS A 74 -5.45 -2.78 -5.87
C HIS A 74 -6.03 -3.31 -7.20
N HIS A 75 -5.25 -3.18 -8.27
CA HIS A 75 -5.56 -3.69 -9.61
C HIS A 75 -6.92 -3.26 -10.18
N HIS A 76 -7.35 -2.04 -9.86
CA HIS A 76 -8.54 -1.44 -10.47
C HIS A 76 -8.25 -1.05 -11.92
N ALA A 77 -8.88 -1.75 -12.85
CA ALA A 77 -8.74 -1.53 -14.28
C ALA A 77 -10.05 -1.81 -15.00
N ALA A 78 -10.27 -1.14 -16.12
CA ALA A 78 -11.50 -1.24 -16.89
C ALA A 78 -11.27 -0.93 -18.37
N LYS A 79 -12.03 -1.62 -19.22
CA LYS A 79 -12.16 -1.32 -20.66
C LYS A 79 -13.43 -0.52 -20.90
N VAL A 80 -13.37 0.40 -21.86
CA VAL A 80 -14.55 1.09 -22.35
C VAL A 80 -15.49 0.06 -22.96
N MET A 81 -16.76 0.11 -22.58
CA MET A 81 -17.79 -0.75 -23.16
C MET A 81 -19.06 0.07 -23.38
N GLU A 82 -19.16 0.67 -24.57
CA GLU A 82 -20.30 1.48 -25.02
C GLU A 82 -20.84 2.40 -23.90
N SER A 83 -22.11 2.22 -23.51
CA SER A 83 -22.81 3.01 -22.50
C SER A 83 -22.52 2.61 -21.05
N LYS A 84 -21.72 1.56 -20.80
CA LYS A 84 -21.47 1.02 -19.47
C LYS A 84 -20.15 1.49 -18.87
N ARG A 85 -20.25 1.97 -17.64
CA ARG A 85 -19.11 2.40 -16.81
C ARG A 85 -18.53 1.24 -16.00
N THR A 86 -17.95 0.26 -16.69
CA THR A 86 -17.47 -1.03 -16.11
C THR A 86 -16.53 -0.85 -14.91
N GLY A 87 -15.66 0.17 -14.93
CA GLY A 87 -14.80 0.52 -13.79
C GLY A 87 -15.57 0.92 -12.55
N PHE A 88 -16.66 1.68 -12.71
CA PHE A 88 -17.56 2.02 -11.60
C PHE A 88 -18.42 0.83 -11.16
N MET A 89 -18.74 -0.10 -12.07
CA MET A 89 -19.50 -1.31 -11.71
C MET A 89 -18.71 -2.21 -10.76
N VAL A 90 -17.43 -2.47 -11.05
CA VAL A 90 -16.58 -3.26 -10.14
C VAL A 90 -16.24 -2.49 -8.85
N LEU A 91 -16.06 -1.16 -8.93
CA LEU A 91 -15.88 -0.32 -7.75
C LEU A 91 -17.13 -0.36 -6.83
N LYS A 92 -18.34 -0.35 -7.39
CA LYS A 92 -19.57 -0.53 -6.62
C LYS A 92 -19.56 -1.85 -5.84
N GLN A 93 -19.10 -2.95 -6.46
CA GLN A 93 -19.03 -4.25 -5.80
C GLN A 93 -18.05 -4.26 -4.63
N ILE A 94 -16.86 -3.69 -4.79
CA ILE A 94 -15.90 -3.61 -3.68
C ILE A 94 -16.45 -2.77 -2.53
N MET A 95 -17.15 -1.66 -2.83
CA MET A 95 -17.72 -0.80 -1.80
C MET A 95 -18.85 -1.48 -1.02
N HIS A 96 -19.73 -2.24 -1.69
CA HIS A 96 -20.72 -3.08 -0.99
C HIS A 96 -20.04 -4.09 -0.08
N TYR A 97 -19.03 -4.80 -0.61
CA TYR A 97 -18.27 -5.77 0.18
C TYR A 97 -17.66 -5.14 1.44
N LEU A 98 -17.00 -3.98 1.32
CA LEU A 98 -16.44 -3.26 2.47
C LEU A 98 -17.53 -2.87 3.48
N ASN A 99 -18.65 -2.33 3.00
CA ASN A 99 -19.76 -1.89 3.84
C ASN A 99 -20.45 -3.03 4.59
N ASP A 100 -20.50 -4.23 4.02
CA ASP A 100 -21.17 -5.36 4.66
C ASP A 100 -20.21 -6.12 5.57
N MET A 101 -18.96 -6.30 5.14
CA MET A 101 -17.99 -7.15 5.83
C MET A 101 -17.34 -6.51 7.04
N HIS A 102 -17.17 -5.19 7.08
CA HIS A 102 -16.47 -4.53 8.20
C HIS A 102 -17.18 -4.73 9.56
N ARG A 103 -18.49 -5.03 9.55
CA ARG A 103 -19.26 -5.32 10.76
C ARG A 103 -18.98 -6.70 11.34
N LEU A 104 -18.32 -7.58 10.57
CA LEU A 104 -17.91 -8.91 11.02
C LEU A 104 -16.51 -8.81 11.63
N PRO A 105 -16.33 -9.07 12.95
CA PRO A 105 -15.02 -8.99 13.59
C PRO A 105 -13.96 -9.90 12.95
N SER A 106 -14.38 -11.02 12.35
CA SER A 106 -13.51 -11.96 11.65
C SER A 106 -12.94 -11.43 10.32
N SER A 107 -13.47 -10.31 9.81
CA SER A 107 -12.94 -9.69 8.58
C SER A 107 -11.65 -8.89 8.82
N SER A 108 -11.40 -8.50 10.07
CA SER A 108 -10.29 -7.64 10.50
C SER A 108 -10.08 -6.46 9.54
N MET A 109 -11.16 -5.73 9.28
CA MET A 109 -11.23 -4.68 8.27
C MET A 109 -11.66 -3.38 8.92
N ASP A 110 -10.79 -2.79 9.72
CA ASP A 110 -11.03 -1.45 10.30
C ASP A 110 -10.64 -0.35 9.33
N TYR A 111 -9.65 -0.64 8.48
CA TYR A 111 -9.12 0.30 7.52
C TYR A 111 -9.15 -0.28 6.11
N THR A 112 -9.47 0.58 5.15
CA THR A 112 -9.25 0.30 3.74
C THR A 112 -8.20 1.26 3.23
N ILE A 113 -7.21 0.73 2.52
CA ILE A 113 -6.14 1.53 1.92
C ILE A 113 -6.14 1.38 0.40
N CYS A 114 -5.67 2.39 -0.31
CA CYS A 114 -5.27 2.26 -1.70
C CYS A 114 -4.12 3.20 -2.01
N TYR A 115 -3.33 2.84 -3.03
CA TYR A 115 -2.28 3.71 -3.54
C TYR A 115 -2.65 4.20 -4.93
N PHE A 116 -2.54 5.50 -5.16
CA PHE A 116 -2.72 6.08 -6.48
C PHE A 116 -1.72 7.20 -6.75
N ARG A 117 -1.44 7.44 -8.02
CA ARG A 117 -0.60 8.58 -8.43
C ARG A 117 -1.46 9.85 -8.42
N PRO A 118 -1.06 10.94 -7.74
CA PRO A 118 -1.83 12.18 -7.68
C PRO A 118 -2.22 12.74 -9.05
N GLU A 119 -1.35 12.59 -10.06
CA GLU A 119 -1.62 13.06 -11.42
C GLU A 119 -2.75 12.29 -12.14
N ASN A 120 -3.09 11.10 -11.64
CA ASN A 120 -4.19 10.31 -12.19
C ASN A 120 -5.52 10.90 -11.69
N LYS A 121 -6.18 11.69 -12.54
CA LYS A 121 -7.42 12.42 -12.23
C LYS A 121 -8.57 11.54 -11.72
N PHE A 122 -8.69 10.30 -12.20
CA PHE A 122 -9.78 9.40 -11.78
C PHE A 122 -9.65 8.98 -10.32
N PRO A 123 -8.59 8.27 -9.89
CA PRO A 123 -8.45 7.86 -8.50
C PRO A 123 -8.29 9.06 -7.55
N ASP A 124 -7.65 10.15 -7.97
CA ASP A 124 -7.59 11.37 -7.14
C ASP A 124 -8.98 11.95 -6.89
N ARG A 125 -9.88 11.96 -7.89
CA ARG A 125 -11.27 12.38 -7.66
C ARG A 125 -12.04 11.38 -6.80
N VAL A 126 -11.92 10.09 -7.05
CA VAL A 126 -12.71 9.05 -6.37
C VAL A 126 -12.30 8.85 -4.91
N PHE A 127 -11.00 8.81 -4.63
CA PHE A 127 -10.47 8.54 -3.28
C PHE A 127 -10.01 9.84 -2.61
N GLY A 128 -9.10 10.57 -3.27
CA GLY A 128 -8.59 11.84 -2.73
C GLY A 128 -9.67 12.91 -2.57
N GLY A 129 -10.63 12.95 -3.49
CA GLY A 129 -11.75 13.86 -3.44
C GLY A 129 -12.65 13.62 -2.23
N PHE A 130 -12.83 12.36 -1.82
CA PHE A 130 -13.57 12.04 -0.61
C PHE A 130 -12.83 12.49 0.65
N ALA A 131 -11.54 12.18 0.78
CA ALA A 131 -10.74 12.62 1.93
C ALA A 131 -10.82 14.14 2.13
N ARG A 132 -10.72 14.90 1.02
CA ARG A 132 -10.85 16.37 1.02
C ARG A 132 -12.26 16.88 1.30
N GLU A 133 -13.30 16.14 0.91
CA GLU A 133 -14.70 16.51 1.16
C GLU A 133 -15.11 16.21 2.62
N LEU A 134 -14.64 15.10 3.18
CA LEU A 134 -14.93 14.69 4.56
C LEU A 134 -14.32 15.65 5.58
N LYS A 135 -13.15 16.23 5.30
CA LYS A 135 -12.42 17.18 6.18
C LYS A 135 -12.19 16.66 7.60
N ASN A 136 -12.10 15.33 7.73
CA ASN A 136 -11.80 14.65 8.98
C ASN A 136 -10.66 13.67 8.72
N PRO A 137 -9.40 14.01 9.02
CA PRO A 137 -8.25 13.15 8.75
C PRO A 137 -8.30 11.83 9.53
N ARG A 138 -9.03 11.77 10.65
CA ARG A 138 -9.28 10.52 11.40
C ARG A 138 -10.41 9.67 10.83
N GLY A 139 -11.19 10.22 9.90
CA GLY A 139 -12.15 9.45 9.12
C GLY A 139 -11.55 8.97 7.79
N CYS A 140 -10.81 9.84 7.12
CA CYS A 140 -10.13 9.50 5.88
C CYS A 140 -8.90 10.42 5.65
N SER A 141 -7.71 9.82 5.50
CA SER A 141 -6.44 10.55 5.33
C SER A 141 -5.78 10.31 3.97
N LEU A 142 -4.90 11.23 3.61
CA LEU A 142 -4.01 11.16 2.46
C LEU A 142 -2.57 11.40 2.92
N ASP A 143 -1.69 10.45 2.65
CA ASP A 143 -0.27 10.55 2.99
C ASP A 143 0.55 10.38 1.71
N LEU A 144 1.25 11.43 1.30
CA LEU A 144 1.97 11.49 0.03
C LEU A 144 3.40 10.93 0.19
N PHE A 145 3.71 9.89 -0.58
CA PHE A 145 5.01 9.23 -0.59
C PHE A 145 5.78 9.50 -1.89
N ALA A 146 7.08 9.78 -1.77
CA ALA A 146 8.01 9.67 -2.90
C ALA A 146 8.44 8.22 -3.08
N TYR A 147 8.45 7.72 -4.31
CA TYR A 147 8.88 6.37 -4.64
C TYR A 147 10.22 6.38 -5.35
N LEU A 148 11.19 5.66 -4.80
CA LEU A 148 12.50 5.39 -5.38
C LEU A 148 12.67 3.88 -5.55
N PRO A 149 12.90 3.36 -6.77
CA PRO A 149 13.40 2.01 -6.96
C PRO A 149 14.88 1.98 -6.57
N TYR A 150 15.15 1.73 -5.29
CA TYR A 150 16.47 1.77 -4.70
C TYR A 150 17.32 0.59 -5.20
N THR A 151 18.34 0.89 -5.99
CA THR A 151 19.40 -0.08 -6.28
C THR A 151 20.30 -0.16 -5.06
N ARG A 152 20.70 -1.37 -4.66
CA ARG A 152 21.77 -1.53 -3.68
C ARG A 152 23.04 -0.88 -4.21
N LEU A 153 23.26 0.36 -3.83
CA LEU A 153 24.53 1.03 -4.05
C LEU A 153 25.54 0.37 -3.09
N SER A 154 26.77 0.21 -3.54
CA SER A 154 27.91 -0.15 -2.70
C SER A 154 28.28 1.02 -1.76
N LEU A 155 27.29 1.57 -1.06
CA LEU A 155 27.48 2.51 0.03
C LEU A 155 28.01 1.74 1.23
N GLY A 156 28.82 2.41 2.05
CA GLY A 156 29.46 1.81 3.22
C GLY A 156 28.45 1.04 4.07
N THR A 157 28.82 -0.15 4.51
CA THR A 157 27.91 -1.06 5.24
C THR A 157 27.69 -0.65 6.69
N LYS A 158 28.40 0.37 7.19
CA LYS A 158 28.35 0.81 8.59
C LYS A 158 27.83 2.23 8.71
N LEU A 159 26.91 2.43 9.64
CA LEU A 159 26.50 3.75 10.09
C LEU A 159 27.68 4.43 10.82
N PRO A 160 27.82 5.76 10.71
CA PRO A 160 28.82 6.49 11.49
C PRO A 160 28.60 6.38 12.99
N GLU A 161 29.64 6.70 13.77
CA GLU A 161 29.53 6.75 15.22
C GLU A 161 28.38 7.66 15.69
N GLY A 162 27.69 7.25 16.75
CA GLY A 162 26.49 7.93 17.27
C GLY A 162 25.19 7.58 16.55
N TRP A 163 25.25 6.96 15.36
CA TRP A 163 24.07 6.48 14.64
C TRP A 163 23.79 5.01 14.90
N THR A 164 22.52 4.67 15.09
CA THR A 164 22.06 3.30 15.38
C THR A 164 20.83 2.96 14.56
N LEU A 165 20.71 1.70 14.17
CA LEU A 165 19.56 1.13 13.50
C LEU A 165 19.19 -0.17 14.20
N ASP A 166 18.09 -0.14 14.94
CA ASP A 166 17.62 -1.26 15.75
C ASP A 166 16.11 -1.46 15.54
N LYS A 167 15.58 -2.61 15.95
CA LYS A 167 14.12 -2.79 16.01
C LYS A 167 13.48 -1.69 16.86
N SER A 168 12.38 -1.14 16.39
CA SER A 168 11.70 -0.03 17.06
C SER A 168 11.15 -0.47 18.42
N SER A 169 11.38 0.37 19.43
CA SER A 169 10.74 0.24 20.74
C SER A 169 9.39 0.96 20.77
N GLU A 170 8.52 0.62 21.72
CA GLU A 170 7.25 1.34 21.97
C GLU A 170 7.45 2.86 22.12
N ARG A 171 8.57 3.28 22.74
CA ARG A 171 8.93 4.69 22.88
C ARG A 171 9.20 5.35 21.52
N ASP A 172 9.93 4.67 20.63
CA ASP A 172 10.23 5.20 19.29
C ASP A 172 8.93 5.34 18.48
N LEU A 173 8.05 4.35 18.56
CA LEU A 173 6.75 4.36 17.87
C LEU A 173 5.85 5.49 18.39
N TRP A 174 5.83 5.71 19.70
CA TRP A 174 5.11 6.82 20.32
C TRP A 174 5.68 8.19 19.92
N GLU A 175 7.00 8.34 19.89
CA GLU A 175 7.66 9.59 19.46
C GLU A 175 7.32 9.91 18.00
N PHE A 176 7.35 8.92 17.11
CA PHE A 176 6.95 9.10 15.72
C PHE A 176 5.46 9.44 15.58
N GLU A 177 4.58 8.78 16.34
CA GLU A 177 3.15 9.08 16.31
C GLU A 177 2.87 10.53 16.74
N HIS A 178 3.54 11.02 17.78
CA HIS A 178 3.41 12.42 18.20
C HIS A 178 3.75 13.38 17.05
N PHE A 179 4.86 13.12 16.35
CA PHE A 179 5.21 13.85 15.13
C PHE A 179 4.12 13.73 14.06
N TYR A 180 3.71 12.51 13.71
CA TYR A 180 2.72 12.24 12.66
C TYR A 180 1.37 12.92 12.94
N MET A 181 0.93 12.92 14.19
CA MET A 181 -0.32 13.56 14.60
C MET A 181 -0.26 15.08 14.49
N SER A 182 0.90 15.69 14.74
CA SER A 182 1.11 17.13 14.52
C SER A 182 1.25 17.50 13.04
N HIS A 183 1.79 16.59 12.21
CA HIS A 183 2.08 16.86 10.80
C HIS A 183 0.88 16.57 9.87
N SER A 184 0.23 15.42 10.03
CA SER A 184 -0.88 14.96 9.19
C SER A 184 -2.16 14.75 9.98
N GLY A 185 -2.08 14.21 11.20
CA GLY A 185 -3.26 13.85 12.00
C GLY A 185 -4.09 12.72 11.40
N GLY A 186 -3.54 12.02 10.40
CA GLY A 186 -4.21 11.01 9.58
C GLY A 186 -4.25 9.63 10.21
N LEU A 187 -4.35 8.60 9.36
CA LEU A 187 -4.58 7.20 9.73
C LEU A 187 -3.43 6.25 9.32
N LEU A 188 -2.29 6.78 8.87
CA LEU A 188 -1.17 5.98 8.35
C LEU A 188 -0.71 4.90 9.33
N LEU A 189 -0.44 5.29 10.59
CA LEU A 189 0.06 4.39 11.62
C LEU A 189 -0.99 3.38 12.07
N ASP A 190 -2.26 3.81 12.16
CA ASP A 190 -3.38 2.95 12.51
C ASP A 190 -3.56 1.84 11.46
N ALA A 191 -3.57 2.19 10.17
CA ALA A 191 -3.75 1.24 9.08
C ALA A 191 -2.57 0.28 8.91
N MET A 192 -1.34 0.70 9.21
CA MET A 192 -0.17 -0.19 9.20
C MET A 192 -0.07 -1.06 10.46
N GLY A 193 -0.92 -0.83 11.46
CA GLY A 193 -0.93 -1.59 12.71
C GLY A 193 0.30 -1.34 13.60
N ILE A 194 1.04 -0.25 13.39
CA ILE A 194 2.35 -0.03 14.02
C ILE A 194 2.28 0.01 15.55
N ARG A 195 1.17 0.47 16.13
CA ARG A 195 0.99 0.55 17.60
C ARG A 195 0.14 -0.55 18.22
N GLN A 196 -0.45 -1.41 17.41
CA GLN A 196 -1.38 -2.40 17.95
C GLN A 196 -0.58 -3.60 18.44
N GLY A 197 -0.18 -3.54 19.71
CA GLY A 197 0.34 -4.69 20.43
C GLY A 197 -0.60 -5.88 20.27
N GLY A 198 -0.04 -7.04 19.92
CA GLY A 198 -0.76 -8.23 19.48
C GLY A 198 -2.04 -8.49 20.27
N THR A 199 -3.18 -8.28 19.62
CA THR A 199 -4.42 -8.93 20.08
C THR A 199 -4.20 -10.45 19.98
N LYS A 200 -4.80 -11.23 20.90
CA LYS A 200 -4.70 -12.71 20.96
C LYS A 200 -5.22 -13.45 19.70
N GLN A 201 -5.47 -12.75 18.59
CA GLN A 201 -5.78 -13.36 17.30
C GLN A 201 -4.50 -13.82 16.61
N GLU A 202 -4.67 -14.78 15.70
CA GLU A 202 -3.63 -15.20 14.77
C GLU A 202 -3.08 -13.99 14.00
N SER A 203 -1.75 -13.86 13.98
CA SER A 203 -1.07 -12.77 13.30
C SER A 203 -1.21 -12.86 11.77
N LEU A 204 -1.14 -11.72 11.08
CA LEU A 204 -1.12 -11.68 9.62
C LEU A 204 -0.07 -12.64 9.02
N GLN A 205 1.11 -12.72 9.63
CA GLN A 205 2.18 -13.61 9.18
C GLN A 205 1.77 -15.07 9.23
N GLU A 206 1.16 -15.53 10.33
CA GLU A 206 0.70 -16.91 10.48
C GLU A 206 -0.40 -17.25 9.48
N ILE A 207 -1.36 -16.33 9.27
CA ILE A 207 -2.45 -16.49 8.30
C ILE A 207 -1.87 -16.71 6.90
N TYR A 208 -0.91 -15.88 6.49
CA TYR A 208 -0.29 -15.99 5.16
C TYR A 208 0.58 -17.24 5.04
N HIS A 209 1.32 -17.59 6.09
CA HIS A 209 2.18 -18.77 6.10
C HIS A 209 1.40 -20.07 5.89
N LYS A 210 0.22 -20.21 6.53
CA LYS A 210 -0.69 -21.36 6.30
C LYS A 210 -1.15 -21.49 4.85
N MET A 211 -1.13 -20.39 4.10
CA MET A 211 -1.53 -20.32 2.68
C MET A 211 -0.32 -20.45 1.74
N GLY A 212 0.87 -20.74 2.27
CA GLY A 212 2.11 -20.83 1.51
C GLY A 212 2.52 -19.51 0.87
N LEU A 213 2.22 -18.39 1.55
CA LEU A 213 2.57 -17.02 1.18
C LEU A 213 3.33 -16.35 2.32
N THR A 214 4.04 -15.28 2.00
CA THR A 214 4.79 -14.43 2.92
C THR A 214 4.07 -13.10 3.08
N ARG A 215 3.89 -12.67 4.34
CA ARG A 215 3.53 -11.30 4.67
C ARG A 215 4.07 -10.94 6.05
N THR A 216 5.12 -10.12 6.08
CA THR A 216 5.68 -9.62 7.35
C THR A 216 5.85 -8.11 7.30
N CYS A 217 5.76 -7.48 8.47
CA CYS A 217 5.93 -6.04 8.63
C CYS A 217 6.73 -5.81 9.90
N GLU A 218 7.98 -5.39 9.76
CA GLU A 218 8.84 -5.04 10.87
C GLU A 218 9.18 -3.54 10.82
N THR A 219 9.33 -2.92 11.99
CA THR A 219 9.67 -1.49 12.07
C THR A 219 11.01 -1.33 12.78
N TYR A 220 11.90 -0.55 12.18
CA TYR A 220 13.22 -0.23 12.68
C TYR A 220 13.34 1.27 12.95
N SER A 221 14.09 1.64 13.99
CA SER A 221 14.32 3.04 14.37
C SER A 221 15.74 3.43 14.01
N LEU A 222 15.87 4.47 13.18
CA LEU A 222 17.14 5.13 12.91
C LEU A 222 17.31 6.30 13.88
N LYS A 223 18.32 6.19 14.75
CA LYS A 223 18.56 7.14 15.83
C LYS A 223 19.96 7.72 15.78
N SER A 224 20.10 8.97 16.22
CA SER A 224 21.39 9.62 16.47
C SER A 224 21.45 10.03 17.94
N ASN A 225 22.45 9.55 18.68
CA ASN A 225 22.62 9.82 20.12
C ASN A 225 21.34 9.58 20.93
N GLY A 226 20.60 8.51 20.60
CA GLY A 226 19.35 8.12 21.25
C GLY A 226 18.10 8.87 20.82
N LYS A 227 18.20 9.89 19.95
CA LYS A 227 17.07 10.64 19.40
C LYS A 227 16.56 10.00 18.10
N LEU A 228 15.24 9.92 17.92
CA LEU A 228 14.64 9.37 16.70
C LEU A 228 14.74 10.34 15.52
N HIS A 229 15.17 9.81 14.36
CA HIS A 229 15.21 10.56 13.11
C HIS A 229 14.29 9.97 12.05
N ALA A 230 14.15 8.64 11.99
CA ALA A 230 13.22 7.98 11.10
C ALA A 230 12.78 6.61 11.61
N LEU A 231 11.58 6.19 11.24
CA LEU A 231 11.16 4.79 11.24
C LEU A 231 11.34 4.20 9.83
N LEU A 232 11.87 2.99 9.75
CA LEU A 232 11.92 2.19 8.52
C LEU A 232 10.99 0.99 8.67
N VAL A 233 9.86 1.03 7.97
CA VAL A 233 8.88 -0.06 7.96
C VAL A 233 9.22 -1.01 6.81
N VAL A 234 9.83 -2.14 7.15
CA VAL A 234 10.22 -3.20 6.23
C VAL A 234 9.02 -4.11 6.00
N ASN A 235 8.47 -4.05 4.79
CA ASN A 235 7.40 -4.93 4.35
C ASN A 235 7.98 -6.02 3.47
N HIS A 236 7.70 -7.28 3.78
CA HIS A 236 7.96 -8.40 2.87
C HIS A 236 6.65 -9.04 2.43
N SER A 237 6.60 -9.40 1.16
CA SER A 237 5.58 -10.27 0.58
C SER A 237 6.13 -11.03 -0.62
N ASP A 238 5.41 -12.04 -1.09
CA ASP A 238 5.76 -12.70 -2.36
C ASP A 238 5.78 -11.72 -3.53
N LEU A 239 6.66 -11.99 -4.49
CA LEU A 239 6.71 -11.24 -5.74
C LEU A 239 5.37 -11.32 -6.47
N GLY A 240 4.90 -10.16 -6.94
CA GLY A 240 3.61 -10.05 -7.60
C GLY A 240 2.41 -9.93 -6.67
N PHE A 241 2.61 -9.97 -5.34
CA PHE A 241 1.52 -9.75 -4.38
C PHE A 241 0.77 -8.44 -4.65
N ASN A 242 1.50 -7.39 -5.03
CA ASN A 242 0.94 -6.27 -5.76
C ASN A 242 1.89 -5.81 -6.87
N LEU A 243 1.38 -5.50 -8.07
CA LEU A 243 2.22 -5.17 -9.24
C LEU A 243 3.09 -3.91 -9.11
N SER A 244 2.96 -3.15 -8.03
CA SER A 244 3.82 -2.00 -7.73
C SER A 244 4.78 -2.29 -6.56
N GLU A 245 4.76 -3.51 -6.01
CA GLU A 245 5.59 -4.01 -4.91
C GLU A 245 5.58 -3.10 -3.65
N LEU A 246 4.53 -2.29 -3.46
CA LEU A 246 4.41 -1.34 -2.33
C LEU A 246 4.23 -2.04 -0.95
N LEU A 247 3.99 -3.36 -0.96
CA LEU A 247 3.96 -4.22 0.22
C LEU A 247 5.16 -5.18 0.28
N ASN A 248 6.15 -4.96 -0.57
CA ASN A 248 7.41 -5.69 -0.63
C ASN A 248 8.56 -4.68 -0.82
N GLY A 249 8.95 -4.02 0.26
CA GLY A 249 9.91 -2.93 0.25
C GLY A 249 9.93 -2.15 1.56
N ILE A 250 10.57 -0.99 1.56
CA ILE A 250 10.82 -0.21 2.77
C ILE A 250 10.04 1.11 2.71
N LYS A 251 9.31 1.45 3.77
CA LYS A 251 8.76 2.81 3.96
C LYS A 251 9.63 3.55 4.97
N ALA A 252 10.28 4.62 4.53
CA ALA A 252 11.07 5.51 5.38
C ALA A 252 10.19 6.69 5.83
N LEU A 253 9.85 6.70 7.12
CA LEU A 253 9.03 7.72 7.76
C LEU A 253 9.93 8.64 8.61
N VAL A 254 10.23 9.83 8.11
CA VAL A 254 11.21 10.76 8.67
C VAL A 254 10.55 11.78 9.58
N VAL A 255 11.14 11.99 10.77
CA VAL A 255 10.66 12.95 11.78
C VAL A 255 11.31 14.32 11.60
N ASN A 256 12.62 14.35 11.33
CA ASN A 256 13.39 15.58 11.27
C ASN A 256 14.19 15.68 9.97
N SER A 257 13.60 16.34 8.98
CA SER A 257 14.14 16.42 7.63
C SER A 257 15.52 17.07 7.55
N LYS A 258 15.80 18.07 8.39
CA LYS A 258 17.06 18.83 8.38
C LYS A 258 18.20 18.11 9.08
N ALA A 259 17.88 17.23 10.04
CA ALA A 259 18.87 16.56 10.86
C ALA A 259 19.22 15.15 10.39
N LEU A 260 18.64 14.68 9.28
CA LEU A 260 18.87 13.35 8.73
C LEU A 260 19.47 13.44 7.31
N PRO A 261 20.80 13.43 7.15
CA PRO A 261 21.41 13.43 5.82
C PRO A 261 20.99 12.21 5.00
N TRP A 262 20.77 12.40 3.70
CA TRP A 262 20.42 11.30 2.78
C TRP A 262 21.42 10.15 2.82
N SER A 263 22.72 10.43 2.94
CA SER A 263 23.76 9.39 3.04
C SER A 263 23.54 8.44 4.22
N ILE A 264 23.10 8.96 5.37
CA ILE A 264 22.81 8.16 6.57
C ILE A 264 21.58 7.29 6.37
N LEU A 265 20.48 7.88 5.89
CA LEU A 265 19.25 7.13 5.63
C LEU A 265 19.48 6.06 4.55
N SER A 266 20.23 6.39 3.50
CA SER A 266 20.59 5.47 2.43
C SER A 266 21.43 4.30 2.96
N THR A 267 22.38 4.53 3.86
CA THR A 267 23.11 3.45 4.54
C THR A 267 22.19 2.56 5.36
N ALA A 268 21.26 3.14 6.13
CA ALA A 268 20.28 2.37 6.91
C ALA A 268 19.34 1.54 6.01
N ILE A 269 18.87 2.13 4.90
CA ILE A 269 18.09 1.42 3.87
C ILE A 269 18.92 0.27 3.30
N SER A 270 20.21 0.49 2.98
CA SER A 270 21.09 -0.54 2.42
C SER A 270 21.28 -1.73 3.36
N GLN A 271 21.38 -1.49 4.67
CA GLN A 271 21.47 -2.56 5.68
C GLN A 271 20.22 -3.45 5.70
N LEU A 272 19.02 -2.87 5.67
CA LEU A 272 17.76 -3.62 5.65
C LEU A 272 17.44 -4.20 4.26
N ALA A 273 17.93 -3.56 3.21
CA ALA A 273 17.75 -3.97 1.83
C ALA A 273 18.33 -5.35 1.54
N GLY A 274 19.30 -5.82 2.34
CA GLY A 274 19.97 -7.12 2.18
C GLY A 274 19.02 -8.32 2.20
N GLU A 275 17.86 -8.20 2.84
CA GLU A 275 16.87 -9.28 2.98
C GLU A 275 16.07 -9.55 1.71
N PHE A 276 15.98 -8.57 0.81
CA PHE A 276 15.19 -8.70 -0.42
C PHE A 276 15.93 -9.51 -1.49
N GLN A 277 15.21 -10.14 -2.41
CA GLN A 277 15.82 -10.82 -3.57
C GLN A 277 15.74 -9.97 -4.86
N MET A 278 15.31 -8.72 -4.73
CA MET A 278 15.10 -7.81 -5.86
C MET A 278 16.34 -6.96 -6.14
N GLU A 279 16.65 -6.75 -7.42
CA GLU A 279 17.72 -5.84 -7.85
C GLU A 279 17.42 -4.38 -7.48
N ARG A 280 16.15 -3.98 -7.61
CA ARG A 280 15.65 -2.65 -7.25
C ARG A 280 14.54 -2.78 -6.23
N ILE A 281 14.80 -2.32 -5.02
CA ILE A 281 13.89 -2.44 -3.89
C ILE A 281 13.01 -1.19 -3.84
N PRO A 282 11.68 -1.33 -3.81
CA PRO A 282 10.77 -0.22 -3.58
C PRO A 282 11.08 0.48 -2.26
N VAL A 283 11.43 1.76 -2.32
CA VAL A 283 11.51 2.62 -1.14
C VAL A 283 10.52 3.76 -1.27
N LEU A 284 9.70 3.93 -0.23
CA LEU A 284 8.67 4.96 -0.11
C LEU A 284 9.09 5.93 0.99
N PHE A 285 9.23 7.21 0.67
CA PHE A 285 9.62 8.24 1.62
C PHE A 285 8.45 9.11 2.03
N TYR A 286 8.33 9.36 3.33
CA TYR A 286 7.39 10.30 3.92
C TYR A 286 8.08 11.08 5.04
N PRO A 287 7.82 12.39 5.21
CA PRO A 287 7.01 13.24 4.34
C PRO A 287 7.76 13.62 3.05
N MET A 288 7.03 14.16 2.06
CA MET A 288 7.64 14.69 0.82
C MET A 288 8.65 15.81 1.08
N SER A 289 8.45 16.63 2.11
CA SER A 289 9.36 17.73 2.44
C SER A 289 10.78 17.23 2.71
N TYR A 290 10.96 16.04 3.29
CA TYR A 290 12.29 15.45 3.47
C TYR A 290 13.02 15.22 2.15
N VAL A 291 12.29 14.70 1.15
CA VAL A 291 12.81 14.36 -0.18
C VAL A 291 13.20 15.62 -0.94
N GLU A 292 12.36 16.66 -0.85
CA GLU A 292 12.62 17.96 -1.47
C GLU A 292 13.81 18.68 -0.81
N GLU A 293 13.85 18.74 0.52
CA GLU A 293 14.92 19.42 1.27
C GLU A 293 16.29 18.76 1.10
N ASN A 294 16.35 17.45 0.84
CA ASN A 294 17.59 16.70 0.66
C ASN A 294 17.87 16.33 -0.81
N GLU A 295 17.09 16.87 -1.74
CA GLU A 295 17.23 16.64 -3.20
C GLU A 295 17.32 15.14 -3.56
N ILE A 296 16.56 14.30 -2.85
CA ILE A 296 16.60 12.86 -3.02
C ILE A 296 15.90 12.51 -4.35
N PRO A 297 16.53 11.72 -5.23
CA PRO A 297 15.90 11.32 -6.48
C PRO A 297 14.68 10.42 -6.20
N TYR A 298 13.62 10.58 -6.98
CA TYR A 298 12.45 9.71 -6.96
C TYR A 298 11.85 9.60 -8.37
N GLU A 299 11.20 8.46 -8.67
CA GLU A 299 10.59 8.23 -9.99
C GLU A 299 9.11 8.64 -10.04
N LYS A 300 8.40 8.49 -8.92
CA LYS A 300 6.93 8.63 -8.86
C LYS A 300 6.49 9.15 -7.50
N LEU A 301 5.29 9.70 -7.48
CA LEU A 301 4.57 10.00 -6.25
C LEU A 301 3.39 9.04 -6.11
N TYR A 302 3.14 8.59 -4.89
CA TYR A 302 1.94 7.83 -4.54
C TYR A 302 1.25 8.48 -3.35
N GLN A 303 -0.03 8.79 -3.49
CA GLN A 303 -0.89 9.00 -2.35
C GLN A 303 -1.29 7.66 -1.77
N MET A 304 -1.01 7.47 -0.48
CA MET A 304 -1.68 6.47 0.33
C MET A 304 -2.97 7.08 0.86
N TRP A 305 -4.08 6.58 0.37
CA TRP A 305 -5.39 6.89 0.92
C TRP A 305 -5.76 5.85 1.95
N VAL A 306 -6.24 6.31 3.10
CA VAL A 306 -6.68 5.46 4.20
C VAL A 306 -8.08 5.89 4.59
N LEU A 307 -9.01 4.95 4.60
CA LEU A 307 -10.37 5.12 5.10
C LEU A 307 -10.53 4.31 6.37
N ASN A 308 -10.93 4.96 7.45
CA ASN A 308 -11.59 4.27 8.56
C ASN A 308 -12.98 3.84 8.07
N VAL A 309 -13.21 2.53 8.00
CA VAL A 309 -14.44 1.96 7.42
C VAL A 309 -15.73 2.37 8.14
N GLN A 310 -15.63 2.87 9.38
CA GLN A 310 -16.76 3.46 10.08
C GLN A 310 -17.37 4.65 9.32
N HIS A 311 -16.56 5.32 8.49
CA HIS A 311 -16.98 6.37 7.57
C HIS A 311 -17.31 5.86 6.15
N GLY A 312 -17.51 4.54 6.00
CA GLY A 312 -17.80 3.90 4.71
C GLY A 312 -19.15 4.34 4.13
N ASN A 313 -20.13 4.65 4.97
CA ASN A 313 -21.43 5.16 4.52
C ASN A 313 -21.30 6.56 3.89
N GLU A 314 -20.57 7.46 4.53
CA GLU A 314 -20.28 8.79 3.99
C GLU A 314 -19.51 8.69 2.67
N TYR A 315 -18.62 7.69 2.54
CA TYR A 315 -17.95 7.41 1.28
C TYR A 315 -18.91 6.91 0.19
N LEU A 316 -19.86 6.03 0.54
CA LEU A 316 -20.92 5.59 -0.38
C LEU A 316 -21.77 6.77 -0.85
N GLU A 317 -22.22 7.63 0.07
CA GLU A 317 -23.01 8.84 -0.23
C GLU A 317 -22.24 9.81 -1.14
N TYR A 318 -20.96 10.04 -0.85
CA TYR A 318 -20.07 10.80 -1.71
C TYR A 318 -20.07 10.25 -3.14
N MET A 319 -19.91 8.93 -3.28
CA MET A 319 -19.88 8.28 -4.59
C MET A 319 -21.23 8.34 -5.32
N GLN A 320 -22.35 8.24 -4.60
CA GLN A 320 -23.70 8.45 -5.14
C GLN A 320 -23.85 9.86 -5.70
N LYS A 321 -23.53 10.88 -4.90
CA LYS A 321 -23.73 12.29 -5.24
C LYS A 321 -22.81 12.74 -6.37
N LYS A 322 -21.51 12.43 -6.31
CA LYS A 322 -20.51 12.91 -7.27
C LYS A 322 -20.49 12.14 -8.58
N PHE A 323 -20.72 10.83 -8.53
CA PHE A 323 -20.53 9.97 -9.70
C PHE A 323 -21.83 9.30 -10.19
N ARG A 324 -22.95 9.57 -9.53
CA ARG A 324 -24.29 9.02 -9.86
C ARG A 324 -24.30 7.48 -9.87
N ILE A 325 -23.55 6.87 -8.95
CA ILE A 325 -23.58 5.43 -8.76
C ILE A 325 -24.84 5.10 -7.96
N SER A 326 -25.78 4.35 -8.53
CA SER A 326 -26.93 3.84 -7.78
C SER A 326 -26.54 2.59 -7.01
N TYR A 327 -26.91 2.52 -5.73
CA TYR A 327 -26.76 1.34 -4.86
C TYR A 327 -28.09 0.66 -4.54
N LYS A 328 -29.20 1.18 -5.08
CA LYS A 328 -30.49 0.50 -5.15
C LYS A 328 -30.44 -0.68 -6.13
#